data_AF-A0A925EHE7-F1
#
_entry.id   AF-A0A925EHE7-F1
#
_cell.length_a   1.000
_cell.length_b   1.000
_cell.length_c   1.000
_cell.angle_alpha   90.00
_cell.angle_beta   90.00
_cell.angle_gamma   90.00
#
_symmetry.space_group_name_H-M   'P 1'
#
loop_
_entity.id
_entity.type
_entity.pdbx_description
1 polymer ?
#
loop_
_entity_poly.entity_id
_entity_poly.type
_entity_poly.pdbx_seq_one_letter_code
_entity_poly.pdbx_strand_id
1 'polypeptide(L)' 'MRKRNWRFVFAGFLFLALAIGFFFFMTIIAPSSTNPVEFMKIVGQASGVVGGISLALIIMGLIGKKA' A
#
# COMPACT_ATOMS: atom_id res chain seq x y z
N MET A 1 13.97 10.73 24.86
CA MET A 1 12.61 10.44 24.38
C MET A 1 12.65 10.27 22.86
N ARG A 2 12.40 9.05 22.32
CA ARG A 2 12.40 8.78 20.87
C ARG A 2 11.30 9.63 20.22
N LYS A 3 11.64 10.51 19.28
CA LYS A 3 10.62 11.31 18.56
C LYS A 3 10.03 10.45 17.44
N ARG A 4 8.78 10.05 17.63
CA ARG A 4 8.00 9.34 16.61
C ARG A 4 7.71 10.26 15.43
N ASN A 5 7.92 9.79 14.20
CA ASN A 5 7.61 10.59 13.03
C ASN A 5 6.23 10.22 12.51
N TRP A 6 5.22 10.89 13.05
CA TRP A 6 3.81 10.68 12.71
C TRP A 6 3.51 10.92 11.23
N ARG A 7 4.29 11.75 10.52
CA ARG A 7 4.11 11.96 9.07
C ARG A 7 4.25 10.67 8.28
N PHE A 8 5.24 9.84 8.62
CA PHE A 8 5.43 8.54 7.97
C PHE A 8 4.33 7.55 8.32
N VAL A 9 3.83 7.59 9.56
CA VAL A 9 2.72 6.74 9.99
C VAL A 9 1.46 7.08 9.19
N PHE A 10 1.08 8.36 9.11
CA PHE A 10 -0.08 8.80 8.33
C PHE A 10 0.06 8.51 6.83
N ALA A 11 1.22 8.82 6.24
CA ALA A 11 1.48 8.54 4.84
C ALA A 11 1.39 7.03 4.54
N GLY A 12 1.96 6.19 5.40
CA GLY A 12 1.89 4.74 5.26
C GLY A 12 0.45 4.21 5.37
N PHE A 13 -0.35 4.68 6.32
CA PHE A 13 -1.77 4.30 6.39
C PHE A 13 -2.56 4.74 5.15
N LEU A 14 -2.29 5.96 4.65
CA LEU A 14 -2.92 6.45 3.44
C LEU A 14 -2.58 5.58 2.23
N PHE A 15 -1.30 5.27 2.01
CA PHE A 15 -0.88 4.41 0.90
C PHE A 15 -1.40 2.98 1.03
N LEU A 16 -1.49 2.45 2.25
CA LEU A 16 -2.06 1.13 2.49
C LEU A 16 -3.55 1.10 2.13
N ALA A 17 -4.32 2.10 2.57
CA ALA A 17 -5.73 2.22 2.23
C ALA A 17 -5.94 2.38 0.72
N LEU A 18 -5.10 3.19 0.05
CA LEU A 18 -5.13 3.35 -1.39
C LEU A 18 -4.79 2.06 -2.14
N ALA A 19 -3.79 1.29 -1.70
CA ALA A 19 -3.44 0.01 -2.32
C ALA A 19 -4.59 -1.01 -2.23
N ILE A 20 -5.25 -1.07 -1.07
CA ILE A 20 -6.42 -1.93 -0.87
C ILE A 20 -7.57 -1.45 -1.76
N GLY A 21 -7.90 -0.16 -1.72
CA GLY A 21 -8.97 0.42 -2.54
C GLY A 21 -8.73 0.23 -4.03
N PHE A 22 -7.49 0.42 -4.49
CA PHE A 22 -7.07 0.19 -5.88
C PHE A 22 -7.27 -1.26 -6.30
N PHE A 23 -6.89 -2.24 -5.48
CA PHE A 23 -7.08 -3.65 -5.79
C PHE A 23 -8.57 -4.00 -5.97
N PHE A 24 -9.44 -3.55 -5.06
CA PHE A 24 -10.88 -3.77 -5.17
C PHE A 24 -11.49 -3.04 -6.36
N PHE A 25 -11.08 -1.80 -6.61
CA PHE A 25 -11.52 -1.04 -7.78
C PHE A 25 -11.13 -1.74 -9.09
N MET A 26 -9.90 -2.23 -9.19
CA MET A 26 -9.44 -2.98 -10.36
C MET A 26 -10.15 -4.32 -10.52
N THR A 27 -10.60 -4.94 -9.43
CA THR A 27 -11.42 -6.16 -9.50
C THR A 27 -12.75 -5.91 -10.23
N ILE A 28 -13.35 -4.72 -10.04
CA ILE A 28 -14.59 -4.32 -10.74
C ILE A 28 -14.32 -4.10 -12.24
N ILE A 29 -13.14 -3.58 -12.58
CA ILE A 29 -12.74 -3.27 -13.97
C ILE A 29 -12.27 -4.53 -14.71
N ALA A 30 -11.68 -5.49 -14.00
CA ALA A 30 -11.03 -6.67 -14.57
C ALA A 30 -11.84 -7.42 -15.65
N PRO A 31 -13.18 -7.59 -15.55
CA PRO A 31 -13.98 -8.23 -16.59
C PRO A 31 -13.96 -7.51 -17.96
N SER A 32 -13.59 -6.22 -17.98
CA SER A 32 -13.46 -5.43 -19.21
C SER A 32 -12.15 -5.72 -19.97
N SER A 33 -11.21 -6.46 -19.37
CA SER A 33 -9.94 -6.83 -19.97
C SER A 33 -10.09 -8.08 -20.84
N THR A 34 -9.33 -8.15 -21.94
CA THR A 34 -9.22 -9.33 -22.81
C THR A 34 -8.67 -10.56 -22.07
N ASN A 35 -7.83 -10.34 -21.04
CA ASN A 35 -7.31 -11.39 -20.16
C ASN A 35 -7.40 -10.95 -18.68
N PRO A 36 -8.56 -11.13 -18.02
CA PRO A 36 -8.80 -10.68 -16.65
C PRO A 36 -7.87 -11.31 -15.62
N VAL A 37 -7.45 -12.56 -15.85
CA VAL A 37 -6.61 -13.33 -14.91
C VAL A 37 -5.19 -12.76 -14.87
N GLU A 38 -4.59 -12.54 -16.03
CA GLU A 38 -3.24 -11.96 -16.11
C GLU A 38 -3.24 -10.50 -15.64
N PHE A 39 -4.28 -9.75 -15.98
CA PHE A 39 -4.49 -8.40 -15.48
C PHE A 39 -4.50 -8.35 -13.94
N MET A 40 -5.28 -9.21 -13.29
CA MET A 40 -5.36 -9.25 -11.82
C MET A 40 -4.06 -9.73 -11.16
N LYS A 41 -3.25 -10.57 -11.83
CA LYS A 41 -1.90 -10.92 -11.33
C LYS A 41 -1.00 -9.69 -11.24
N ILE A 42 -1.01 -8.85 -12.27
CA ILE A 42 -0.20 -7.61 -12.29
C ILE A 42 -0.71 -6.63 -11.23
N VAL A 43 -2.03 -6.41 -11.16
CA VAL A 43 -2.68 -5.56 -10.15
C VAL A 43 -2.33 -6.04 -8.73
N GLY A 44 -2.41 -7.35 -8.49
CA GLY A 44 -2.06 -7.96 -7.21
C GLY A 44 -0.60 -7.75 -6.84
N GLN A 45 0.33 -7.95 -7.77
CA GLN A 45 1.76 -7.69 -7.56
C GLN A 45 2.02 -6.22 -7.23
N ALA A 46 1.48 -5.29 -8.02
CA ALA A 46 1.63 -3.85 -7.80
C ALA A 46 1.05 -3.43 -6.43
N SER A 47 -0.17 -3.87 -6.10
CA SER A 47 -0.82 -3.57 -4.82
C SER A 47 -0.05 -4.17 -3.64
N GLY A 48 0.50 -5.38 -3.80
CA GLY A 48 1.32 -6.03 -2.80
C GLY A 48 2.61 -5.28 -2.50
N VAL A 49 3.32 -4.81 -3.53
CA VAL A 49 4.54 -3.99 -3.37
C VAL A 49 4.22 -2.69 -2.64
N VAL A 50 3.18 -1.96 -3.07
CA VAL A 50 2.77 -0.71 -2.43
C VAL A 50 2.33 -0.95 -0.99
N GLY A 51 1.59 -2.04 -0.72
CA GLY A 51 1.22 -2.45 0.64
C GLY A 51 2.44 -2.73 1.52
N GLY A 52 3.44 -3.44 1.01
CA GLY A 52 4.71 -3.70 1.71
C GLY A 52 5.49 -2.41 2.04
N ILE A 53 5.61 -1.49 1.08
CA ILE A 53 6.25 -0.18 1.28
C ILE A 53 5.50 0.63 2.34
N SER A 54 4.17 0.61 2.29
CA SER A 54 3.30 1.29 3.25
C SER A 54 3.54 0.80 4.69
N LEU A 55 3.63 -0.53 4.87
CA LEU A 55 3.97 -1.13 6.16
C LEU A 55 5.36 -0.72 6.63
N ALA A 56 6.36 -0.73 5.75
CA ALA A 56 7.71 -0.28 6.09
C ALA A 56 7.74 1.18 6.56
N LEU A 57 6.98 2.07 5.90
CA LEU A 57 6.84 3.48 6.31
C LEU A 57 6.19 3.62 7.68
N ILE A 58 5.13 2.85 7.96
CA ILE A 58 4.47 2.84 9.28
C ILE A 58 5.47 2.41 10.34
N ILE A 59 6.17 1.29 10.14
CA ILE A 59 7.16 0.75 11.08
C ILE A 59 8.28 1.77 11.34
N MET A 60 8.86 2.35 10.28
CA MET A 60 9.90 3.38 10.42
C MET A 60 9.39 4.62 11.16
N GLY A 61 8.16 5.03 10.89
CA GLY A 61 7.50 6.13 11.58
C GLY A 61 7.31 5.85 13.08
N LEU A 62 6.95 4.61 13.43
CA LEU A 62 6.69 4.16 14.80
C LEU A 62 7.96 3.93 15.63
N ILE A 63 9.02 3.35 15.04
CA ILE A 63 10.29 3.07 15.73
C ILE A 63 10.89 4.38 16.28
N GLY A 64 10.68 5.51 15.59
CA GLY A 64 11.13 6.83 16.03
C GLY A 64 12.66 7.00 16.00
N LYS A 65 13.12 8.19 15.61
CA LYS A 65 14.56 8.49 15.57
C LYS A 65 15.04 8.77 17.01
N LYS A 66 16.15 8.13 17.42
CA LYS A 66 16.91 8.60 18.59
C LYS A 66 17.55 9.93 18.16
N ALA A 67 17.24 11.00 18.89
CA ALA A 67 17.97 12.26 18.76
C ALA A 67 19.40 12.05 19.27
#